data_AF-A0A3D2AV41-F1
#
_entry.id   AF-A0A3D2AV41-F1
#
_cell.length_a   1.000
_cell.length_b   1.000
_cell.length_c   1.000
_cell.angle_alpha   90.00
_cell.angle_beta   90.00
_cell.angle_gamma   90.00
#
_symmetry.space_group_name_H-M   'P 1'
#
loop_
_entity.id
_entity.type
_entity.pdbx_description
1 polymer ?
#
loop_
_entity_poly.entity_id
_entity_poly.type
_entity_poly.pdbx_seq_one_letter_code
_entity_poly.pdbx_strand_id
1 'polypeptide(L)'
;MLEVTSEAKLQLKVVSQAQKLEPGQILRLAVPPVWTGQGDWGIVIDQRGAADIAYAFEGNTVLIIEEVVAHSLANSILDYKTEGVPNPRFTLDIY
;
A
#
# COMPACT_ATOMS: atom_id res chain seq x y z
N MET A 1 8.47 10.80 -4.32
CA MET A 1 7.29 9.92 -4.52
C MET A 1 7.45 8.81 -3.51
N LEU A 2 6.36 8.39 -2.84
CA LEU A 2 6.40 7.29 -1.87
C LEU A 2 7.24 6.12 -2.41
N GLU A 3 8.23 5.69 -1.63
CA GLU A 3 8.99 4.50 -1.94
C GLU A 3 8.25 3.28 -1.38
N VAL A 4 8.20 2.19 -2.14
CA VAL A 4 7.61 0.92 -1.67
C VAL A 4 8.66 -0.16 -1.86
N THR A 5 9.12 -0.74 -0.74
CA THR A 5 10.19 -1.74 -0.73
C THR A 5 9.78 -3.04 -1.44
N SER A 6 10.75 -3.87 -1.77
CA SER A 6 10.49 -5.16 -2.41
C SER A 6 9.74 -6.10 -1.46
N GLU A 7 10.06 -6.05 -0.18
CA GLU A 7 9.43 -6.78 0.92
C GLU A 7 7.96 -6.38 1.06
N ALA A 8 7.67 -5.08 1.04
CA ALA A 8 6.29 -4.59 1.04
C ALA A 8 5.51 -5.06 -0.20
N LYS A 9 6.10 -4.94 -1.39
CA LYS A 9 5.46 -5.40 -2.64
C LYS A 9 5.18 -6.90 -2.65
N LEU A 10 6.13 -7.71 -2.17
CA LEU A 10 5.95 -9.15 -2.02
C LEU A 10 4.79 -9.45 -1.08
N GLN A 11 4.75 -8.80 0.09
CA GLN A 11 3.68 -9.04 1.05
C GLN A 11 2.31 -8.56 0.54
N LEU A 12 2.24 -7.43 -0.18
CA LEU A 12 1.02 -6.96 -0.83
C LEU A 12 0.50 -7.96 -1.86
N LYS A 13 1.39 -8.60 -2.63
CA LYS A 13 1.02 -9.70 -3.53
C LYS A 13 0.42 -10.87 -2.73
N VAL A 14 1.04 -11.28 -1.63
CA VAL A 14 0.50 -12.36 -0.77
C VAL A 14 -0.89 -11.99 -0.22
N VAL A 15 -1.07 -10.76 0.27
CA VAL A 15 -2.36 -10.28 0.80
C VAL A 15 -3.42 -10.26 -0.29
N SER A 16 -3.14 -9.73 -1.48
CA SER A 16 -4.11 -9.67 -2.59
C SER A 16 -4.57 -11.07 -3.02
N GLN A 17 -3.66 -12.05 -3.05
CA GLN A 17 -4.00 -13.44 -3.38
C GLN A 17 -4.87 -14.10 -2.30
N ALA A 18 -4.64 -13.80 -1.02
CA ALA A 18 -5.43 -14.32 0.09
C ALA A 18 -6.86 -13.74 0.14
N GLN A 19 -7.02 -12.47 -0.24
CA GLN A 19 -8.30 -11.76 -0.16
C GLN A 19 -9.29 -12.07 -1.30
N LYS A 20 -8.88 -12.86 -2.32
CA LYS A 20 -9.72 -13.21 -3.49
C LYS A 20 -10.40 -11.99 -4.12
N LEU A 21 -9.59 -11.01 -4.55
CA LEU A 21 -10.07 -9.77 -5.14
C LEU A 21 -10.95 -10.03 -6.38
N GLU A 22 -12.08 -9.32 -6.46
CA GLU A 22 -12.95 -9.31 -7.63
C GLU A 22 -12.27 -8.60 -8.82
N PRO A 23 -12.71 -8.84 -10.07
CA PRO A 23 -12.16 -8.15 -11.24
C PRO A 23 -12.15 -6.62 -11.06
N GLY A 24 -10.98 -6.01 -11.20
CA GLY A 24 -10.78 -4.55 -11.07
C GLY A 24 -10.52 -4.06 -9.65
N GLN A 25 -10.66 -4.92 -8.63
CA GLN A 25 -10.25 -4.60 -7.26
C GLN A 25 -8.74 -4.70 -7.09
N ILE A 26 -8.19 -3.83 -6.25
CA ILE A 26 -6.78 -3.72 -5.94
C ILE A 26 -6.57 -3.15 -4.54
N LEU A 27 -5.40 -3.42 -3.95
CA LEU A 27 -5.03 -2.84 -2.66
C LEU A 27 -4.69 -1.35 -2.83
N ARG A 28 -5.25 -0.50 -1.97
CA ARG A 28 -5.01 0.95 -1.92
C ARG A 28 -4.36 1.34 -0.60
N LEU A 29 -3.29 2.15 -0.65
CA LEU A 29 -2.84 2.89 0.53
C LEU A 29 -3.78 4.09 0.72
N ALA A 30 -4.54 4.08 1.82
CA ALA A 30 -5.53 5.09 2.14
C ALA A 30 -5.15 5.84 3.42
N VAL A 31 -5.46 7.13 3.45
CA VAL A 31 -5.42 8.01 4.62
C VAL A 31 -6.86 8.50 4.91
N PRO A 32 -7.15 9.08 6.09
CA PRO A 32 -8.44 9.70 6.34
C PRO A 32 -8.81 10.74 5.27
N PRO A 33 -10.09 10.83 4.86
CA PRO A 33 -11.26 10.14 5.43
C PRO A 33 -11.53 8.74 4.84
N VAL A 34 -10.79 8.31 3.82
CA VAL A 34 -11.00 6.99 3.19
C VAL A 34 -10.63 5.87 4.15
N TRP A 35 -9.54 6.05 4.90
CA TRP A 35 -9.22 5.17 6.01
C TRP A 35 -10.03 5.55 7.26
N THR A 36 -10.82 4.59 7.75
CA THR A 36 -11.65 4.77 8.96
C THR A 36 -11.20 3.90 10.13
N GLY A 37 -10.09 3.17 9.99
CA GLY A 37 -9.51 2.36 11.07
C GLY A 37 -8.67 3.20 12.03
N GLN A 38 -7.97 2.54 12.96
CA GLN A 38 -7.03 3.23 13.85
C GLN A 38 -5.77 3.67 13.11
N GLY A 39 -5.19 4.80 13.52
CA GLY A 39 -3.98 5.38 12.95
C GLY A 39 -4.22 6.27 11.73
N ASP A 40 -3.14 6.79 11.18
CA ASP A 40 -3.17 7.82 10.13
C ASP A 40 -3.31 7.25 8.71
N TRP A 41 -3.18 5.94 8.55
CA TRP A 41 -3.27 5.26 7.27
C TRP A 41 -3.63 3.77 7.41
N GLY A 42 -4.08 3.18 6.31
CA GLY A 42 -4.30 1.74 6.19
C GLY A 42 -4.24 1.26 4.74
N ILE A 43 -4.22 -0.07 4.56
CA ILE A 43 -4.33 -0.71 3.25
C ILE A 43 -5.73 -1.27 3.11
N VAL A 44 -6.48 -0.80 2.12
CA VAL A 44 -7.88 -1.19 1.85
C VAL A 44 -8.01 -1.83 0.48
N ILE A 45 -9.15 -2.49 0.22
CA ILE A 45 -9.50 -2.96 -1.12
C ILE A 45 -10.34 -1.88 -1.79
N ASP A 46 -9.94 -1.47 -2.99
CA ASP A 46 -10.64 -0.45 -3.78
C ASP A 46 -10.48 -0.69 -5.28
N GLN A 47 -11.07 0.16 -6.11
CA GLN A 47 -10.89 0.17 -7.56
C GLN A 47 -9.90 1.27 -7.98
N ARG A 48 -9.24 1.03 -9.11
CA ARG A 48 -8.30 2.01 -9.69
C ARG A 48 -9.05 3.19 -10.32
N GLY A 49 -8.78 4.39 -9.83
CA GLY A 49 -9.14 5.66 -10.42
C GLY A 49 -8.11 6.17 -11.43
N ALA A 50 -8.50 7.19 -12.21
CA ALA A 50 -7.66 7.74 -13.27
C ALA A 50 -6.40 8.46 -12.75
N ALA A 51 -6.47 9.06 -11.57
CA ALA A 51 -5.38 9.80 -10.93
C ALA A 51 -4.54 8.94 -9.96
N ASP A 52 -4.72 7.61 -9.98
CA ASP A 52 -3.96 6.75 -9.07
C ASP A 52 -2.58 6.42 -9.62
N ILE A 53 -1.58 6.56 -8.75
CA ILE A 53 -0.24 6.03 -8.96
C ILE A 53 -0.26 4.54 -8.61
N ALA A 54 0.31 3.73 -9.50
CA ALA A 54 0.31 2.28 -9.41
C ALA A 54 1.72 1.74 -9.14
N TYR A 55 1.87 0.91 -8.10
CA TYR A 55 3.10 0.18 -7.83
C TYR A 55 2.96 -1.25 -8.35
N ALA A 56 3.86 -1.61 -9.25
CA ALA A 56 3.92 -2.94 -9.84
C ALA A 56 4.98 -3.82 -9.18
N PHE A 57 4.71 -5.11 -9.15
CA PHE A 57 5.61 -6.17 -8.74
C PHE A 57 5.36 -7.42 -9.58
N GLU A 58 6.40 -7.97 -10.19
CA GLU A 58 6.32 -9.16 -11.07
C GLU A 58 5.20 -9.05 -12.13
N GLY A 59 5.10 -7.87 -12.76
CA GLY A 59 4.11 -7.60 -13.82
C GLY A 59 2.68 -7.35 -13.36
N ASN A 60 2.40 -7.42 -12.05
CA ASN A 60 1.07 -7.16 -11.48
C ASN A 60 1.07 -5.86 -10.68
N THR A 61 0.00 -5.07 -10.78
CA THR A 61 -0.17 -3.96 -9.83
C THR A 61 -0.55 -4.54 -8.46
N VAL A 62 0.23 -4.20 -7.44
CA VAL A 62 0.04 -4.72 -6.07
C VAL A 62 -0.44 -3.66 -5.09
N LEU A 63 -0.30 -2.38 -5.45
CA LEU A 63 -0.76 -1.25 -4.66
C LEU A 63 -1.11 -0.08 -5.57
N ILE A 64 -2.17 0.63 -5.22
CA ILE A 64 -2.48 1.95 -5.75
C ILE A 64 -2.48 2.99 -4.63
N ILE A 65 -2.28 4.24 -5.00
CA ILE A 65 -2.39 5.39 -4.12
C ILE A 65 -2.89 6.57 -4.94
N GLU A 66 -3.75 7.39 -4.34
CA GLU A 66 -4.17 8.63 -4.98
C GLU A 66 -2.97 9.56 -5.14
N GLU A 67 -2.83 10.21 -6.29
CA GLU A 67 -1.71 11.09 -6.59
C GLU A 67 -1.49 12.17 -5.52
N VAL A 68 -2.56 12.79 -5.00
CA VAL A 68 -2.46 13.82 -3.95
C VAL A 68 -1.85 13.24 -2.67
N VAL A 69 -2.24 12.03 -2.27
CA VAL A 69 -1.70 11.35 -1.09
C VAL A 69 -0.25 10.91 -1.35
N ALA A 70 0.07 10.46 -2.55
CA ALA A 70 1.45 10.10 -2.90
C ALA A 70 2.42 11.29 -2.83
N HIS A 71 1.93 12.49 -3.15
CA HIS A 71 2.69 13.73 -3.02
C HIS A 71 2.93 14.11 -1.55
N SER A 72 1.95 13.92 -0.67
CA SER A 72 2.15 14.18 0.77
C SER A 72 3.12 13.17 1.41
N LEU A 73 3.22 11.96 0.86
CA LEU A 73 4.12 10.90 1.29
C LEU A 73 5.41 10.81 0.45
N ALA A 74 5.79 11.90 -0.24
CA ALA A 74 6.85 11.85 -1.24
C ALA A 74 8.25 11.47 -0.69
N ASN A 75 8.48 11.65 0.61
CA ASN A 75 9.72 11.30 1.32
C ASN A 75 9.52 10.14 2.32
N SER A 76 8.44 9.38 2.14
CA SER A 76 8.14 8.23 2.98
C SER A 76 8.54 6.92 2.31
N ILE A 77 8.81 5.90 3.13
CA ILE A 77 9.04 4.53 2.70
C ILE A 77 7.97 3.63 3.31
N LEU A 78 7.18 2.99 2.45
CA LEU A 78 6.31 1.89 2.83
C LEU A 78 7.11 0.58 2.79
N ASP A 79 7.27 -0.03 3.95
CA ASP A 79 8.03 -1.26 4.13
C ASP A 79 7.19 -2.35 4.83
N TYR A 80 7.63 -3.61 4.74
CA TYR A 80 7.09 -4.72 5.51
C TYR A 80 8.19 -5.33 6.37
N LYS A 81 8.19 -4.96 7.64
CA LYS A 81 9.23 -5.38 8.59
C LYS A 81 8.90 -6.73 9.18
N THR A 82 9.79 -7.69 8.99
CA THR A 82 9.74 -9.03 9.61
C THR A 82 10.84 -9.22 10.65
N GLU A 83 11.97 -8.55 10.49
CA GLU A 83 13.11 -8.63 11.40
C GLU A 83 13.06 -7.52 12.46
N GLY A 84 13.54 -7.82 13.67
CA GLY A 84 13.63 -6.83 14.75
C GLY A 84 12.30 -6.31 15.29
N VAL A 85 11.16 -6.91 14.92
CA VAL A 85 9.82 -6.54 15.39
C VAL A 85 9.09 -7.76 15.99
N PRO A 86 8.28 -7.58 17.05
CA PRO A 86 7.57 -8.71 17.69
C PRO A 86 6.58 -9.41 16.75
N ASN A 87 5.98 -8.67 15.83
CA ASN A 87 5.04 -9.16 14.84
C ASN A 87 5.34 -8.50 13.49
N PRO A 88 5.36 -9.28 12.38
CA PRO A 88 5.46 -8.74 11.04
C PRO A 88 4.37 -7.72 10.75
N ARG A 89 4.75 -6.56 10.20
CA ARG A 89 3.80 -5.48 9.93
C ARG A 89 4.28 -4.55 8.82
N PHE A 90 3.31 -3.92 8.16
CA PHE A 90 3.62 -2.77 7.31
C PHE A 90 3.99 -1.56 8.17
N THR A 91 4.97 -0.79 7.71
CA THR A 91 5.39 0.47 8.33
C THR A 91 5.53 1.55 7.28
N LEU A 92 5.22 2.78 7.67
CA LEU A 92 5.45 3.96 6.85
C LEU A 92 6.48 4.82 7.60
N ASP A 93 7.71 4.79 7.16
CA ASP A 93 8.80 5.57 7.76
C ASP A 93 8.95 6.91 7.02
N ILE A 94 9.22 7.99 7.75
CA ILE A 94 9.41 9.35 7.21
C ILE A 94 10.85 9.80 7.53
N TYR A 95 11.52 10.40 6.55
CA TYR A 95 12.85 11.02 6.71
C TYR A 95 12.78 12.53 6.71
#